data_AF-A0A7C1IFR0-F1
#
_entry.id   AF-A0A7C1IFR0-F1
#
_cell.length_a   1.000
_cell.length_b   1.000
_cell.length_c   1.000
_cell.angle_alpha   90.00
_cell.angle_beta   90.00
_cell.angle_gamma   90.00
#
_symmetry.space_group_name_H-M   'P 1'
#
loop_
_entity.id
_entity.type
_entity.pdbx_description
1 polymer ?
#
loop_
_entity_poly.entity_id
_entity_poly.type
_entity_poly.pdbx_seq_one_letter_code
_entity_poly.pdbx_strand_id
1 'polypeptide(L)' 'MEAKEEVLLYPLHTEKALAYIEKYNTLVFIVRRTATKLEIKEEFEKRFGVKVEEVRTLITPRG' A
#
# COMPACT_ATOMS: atom_id res chain seq x y z
N MET A 1 20.69 -0.20 14.99
CA MET A 1 19.80 -0.91 14.05
C MET A 1 18.78 0.13 13.63
N GLU A 2 19.02 0.83 12.51
CA GLU A 2 18.16 1.93 12.09
C GLU A 2 16.75 1.41 11.85
N ALA A 3 15.77 2.06 12.46
CA ALA A 3 14.36 1.83 12.17
C ALA A 3 14.17 2.15 10.69
N LYS A 4 14.11 1.11 9.84
CA LYS A 4 13.71 1.26 8.45
C LYS A 4 12.36 1.96 8.47
N GLU A 5 12.28 3.17 7.90
CA GLU A 5 11.04 3.94 7.92
C GLU A 5 9.91 3.05 7.38
N GLU A 6 8.83 2.89 8.14
CA GLU A 6 7.73 2.04 7.71
C GLU A 6 7.10 2.60 6.43
N VAL A 7 7.22 1.83 5.35
CA VAL A 7 6.69 2.16 4.02
C VAL A 7 5.16 2.06 4.01
N LEU A 8 4.63 1.00 4.63
CA LEU A 8 3.20 0.73 4.77
C LEU A 8 2.72 1.24 6.13
N LEU A 9 1.84 2.25 6.14
CA LEU A 9 1.35 2.86 7.38
C LEU A 9 0.09 2.13 7.88
N TYR A 10 -1.00 2.18 7.13
CA TYR A 10 -2.26 1.51 7.51
C TYR A 10 -3.17 1.27 6.30
N PRO A 11 -4.04 0.24 6.33
CA PRO A 11 -5.05 0.01 5.30
C PRO A 11 -6.12 1.10 5.32
N LEU A 12 -6.59 1.49 4.14
CA LEU A 12 -7.65 2.49 3.99
C LEU A 12 -9.02 1.83 4.08
N HIS A 13 -9.77 2.11 5.14
CA HIS A 13 -11.11 1.57 5.37
C HIS A 13 -12.20 2.55 4.91
N THR A 14 -12.41 2.65 3.59
CA THR A 14 -13.53 3.41 3.01
C THR A 14 -14.40 2.49 2.17
N GLU A 15 -15.66 2.84 1.94
CA GLU A 15 -16.58 2.05 1.10
C GLU A 15 -16.00 1.81 -0.31
N LYS A 16 -15.35 2.83 -0.87
CA LYS A 16 -14.64 2.69 -2.16
C LYS A 16 -13.49 1.70 -2.06
N ALA A 17 -12.66 1.77 -1.03
CA ALA A 17 -11.56 0.83 -0.85
C ALA A 17 -12.06 -0.61 -0.68
N LEU A 18 -13.13 -0.82 0.09
CA LEU A 18 -13.76 -2.12 0.25
C LEU A 18 -14.27 -2.66 -1.09
N ALA A 19 -14.93 -1.83 -1.90
CA ALA A 19 -15.39 -2.22 -3.23
C ALA A 19 -14.24 -2.64 -4.18
N TYR A 20 -13.04 -2.06 -4.01
CA TYR A 20 -11.86 -2.46 -4.79
C TYR A 20 -11.33 -3.84 -4.39
N ILE A 21 -11.43 -4.20 -3.11
CA ILE A 21 -11.08 -5.53 -2.61
C ILE A 21 -12.00 -6.57 -3.24
N GLU A 22 -13.31 -6.32 -3.20
CA GLU A 22 -14.32 -7.28 -3.69
C GLU A 22 -14.30 -7.44 -5.22
N LYS A 23 -14.17 -6.34 -5.97
CA LYS A 23 -14.31 -6.37 -7.44
C LYS A 23 -13.01 -6.62 -8.19
N TYR A 24 -11.89 -6.18 -7.64
CA TYR A 24 -10.60 -6.14 -8.34
C TYR A 24 -9.47 -6.84 -7.59
N ASN A 25 -9.75 -7.47 -6.45
CA ASN A 25 -8.73 -8.04 -5.57
C ASN A 25 -7.59 -7.04 -5.26
N THR A 26 -7.95 -5.76 -5.14
CA THR A 26 -7.00 -4.66 -4.97
C THR A 26 -7.11 -4.08 -3.56
N LEU A 27 -6.02 -4.17 -2.80
CA LEU A 27 -5.94 -3.60 -1.46
C LEU A 27 -5.46 -2.14 -1.53
N VAL A 28 -6.12 -1.26 -0.78
CA VAL A 28 -5.77 0.16 -0.72
C VAL A 28 -5.14 0.48 0.64
N PHE A 29 -3.93 1.03 0.61
CA PHE A 29 -3.14 1.37 1.80
C PHE A 29 -2.72 2.84 1.76
N ILE A 30 -2.64 3.44 2.95
CA ILE A 30 -1.90 4.68 3.16
C ILE A 30 -0.44 4.31 3.40
N VAL A 31 0.44 4.97 2.65
CA VAL A 31 1.87 4.71 2.61
C VAL A 31 2.64 6.00 2.86
N ARG A 32 3.92 5.87 3.18
CA ARG A 32 4.81 7.02 3.32
C ARG A 32 4.97 7.73 1.96
N ARG A 33 4.90 9.07 1.96
CA ARG A 33 4.97 9.87 0.73
C ARG A 33 6.28 9.73 -0.04
N THR A 34 7.37 9.43 0.64
CA THR A 34 8.70 9.22 0.05
C THR A 34 8.88 7.81 -0.53
N ALA A 35 7.95 6.88 -0.28
CA ALA A 35 8.08 5.50 -0.72
C ALA A 35 7.87 5.35 -2.23
N THR A 36 8.79 4.64 -2.88
CA THR A 36 8.65 4.27 -4.29
C THR A 36 7.74 3.05 -4.46
N LYS A 37 7.23 2.84 -5.68
CA LYS A 37 6.40 1.67 -6.00
C LYS A 37 7.12 0.34 -5.76
N LEU A 38 8.43 0.31 -5.97
CA LEU A 38 9.26 -0.88 -5.75
C LEU A 38 9.33 -1.22 -4.25
N GLU A 39 9.60 -0.21 -3.41
CA GLU A 39 9.64 -0.40 -1.95
C GLU A 39 8.29 -0.83 -1.39
N ILE A 40 7.19 -0.23 -1.87
CA ILE A 40 5.82 -0.62 -1.47
C ILE A 40 5.57 -2.08 -1.84
N LYS A 41 5.91 -2.48 -3.07
CA LYS A 41 5.75 -3.86 -3.53
C LYS A 41 6.53 -4.83 -2.66
N GLU A 42 7.83 -4.61 -2.51
CA GLU A 42 8.69 -5.50 -1.74
C GLU A 42 8.27 -5.61 -0.27
N GLU A 43 7.94 -4.49 0.36
CA GLU A 43 7.53 -4.50 1.77
C GLU A 43 6.18 -5.21 1.96
N PHE A 44 5.26 -5.06 1.02
CA PHE A 44 3.98 -5.75 1.06
C PHE A 44 4.13 -7.26 0.90
N GLU A 45 4.94 -7.68 -0.07
CA GLU A 45 5.25 -9.10 -0.29
C GLU A 45 5.98 -9.71 0.92
N LYS A 46 6.93 -8.99 1.52
CA LYS A 46 7.66 -9.42 2.73
C LYS A 46 6.75 -9.50 3.96
N ARG A 47 5.91 -8.49 4.20
CA ARG A 47 5.07 -8.39 5.41
C ARG A 47 3.92 -9.39 5.39
N PHE A 48 3.34 -9.67 4.23
CA PHE A 48 2.16 -10.53 4.11
C PHE A 48 2.42 -11.89 3.44
N GLY A 49 3.62 -12.13 2.90
CA GLY A 49 3.95 -13.42 2.27
C GLY A 49 3.17 -13.70 0.99
N VAL A 50 2.71 -12.66 0.29
CA VAL A 50 1.92 -12.75 -0.95
C VAL A 50 2.73 -12.25 -2.14
N LYS A 51 2.24 -12.48 -3.37
CA LYS A 51 2.79 -11.87 -4.59
C LYS A 51 1.91 -10.69 -5.01
N VAL A 52 2.53 -9.57 -5.37
CA VAL A 52 1.84 -8.37 -5.84
C VAL A 52 1.98 -8.27 -7.35
N GLU A 53 0.85 -8.24 -8.05
CA GLU A 53 0.82 -8.13 -9.51
C GLU A 53 1.26 -6.73 -9.97
N GLU A 54 0.60 -5.69 -9.47
CA GLU A 54 0.90 -4.30 -9.80
C GLU A 54 0.71 -3.36 -8.61
N VAL A 55 1.38 -2.19 -8.67
CA VAL A 55 1.25 -1.13 -7.66
C VAL A 55 0.86 0.18 -8.34
N ARG A 56 -0.28 0.75 -7.91
CA ARG A 56 -0.77 2.06 -8.33
C ARG A 56 -0.74 3.01 -7.13
N THR A 57 -0.27 4.24 -7.36
CA THR A 57 -0.09 5.25 -6.31
C THR A 57 -0.71 6.56 -6.77
N LEU A 58 -1.34 7.28 -5.84
CA LEU A 58 -1.83 8.65 -6.04
C LEU A 58 -1.52 9.47 -4.78
N ILE A 59 -1.30 10.76 -4.95
CA ILE A 59 -1.12 11.70 -3.83
C ILE A 59 -2.50 12.25 -3.48
N THR A 60 -2.89 12.12 -2.20
CA THR A 60 -4.17 12.66 -1.75
C THR A 60 -4.09 14.19 -1.59
N PRO A 61 -5.22 14.91 -1.63
CA PRO A 61 -5.22 16.36 -1.38
C PRO A 61 -4.69 16.78 0.00
N ARG A 62 -4.55 15.83 0.94
CA ARG A 62 -4.04 16.08 2.30
C ARG A 62 -2.50 16.09 2.35
N GLY A 63 -1.84 15.80 1.24
CA GLY A 63 -0.37 15.66 1.15
C GLY A 63 0.12 14.35 1.71
#